data_AF-A0AAU5JVW0-F1
#
_entry.id   AF-A0AAU5JVW0-F1
#
_cell.length_a   1.000
_cell.length_b   1.000
_cell.length_c   1.000
_cell.angle_alpha   90.00
_cell.angle_beta   90.00
_cell.angle_gamma   90.00
#
_symmetry.space_group_name_H-M   'P 1'
#
loop_
_entity.id
_entity.type
_entity.pdbx_description
1 polymer ?
#
loop_
_entity_poly.entity_id
_entity_poly.type
_entity_poly.pdbx_seq_one_letter_code
_entity_poly.pdbx_strand_id
1 'polypeptide(L)'
;MTEQTTTPPAPTGEIRDAITRQASLGALLEEVKTAYNDARAEAHALLEAQYKTTGTSKIDAVLPDGTKVGSISRQGGERAAQVIDDEAFAAWVRDTYPTEFEVEMIPMRLETRVRPGFAAKVLAEATAAGTARYVDEETAEVHDVPGVEIRPALAATHRMTYTRRSKASALTGRELVAQAWRRGELAAHVLPALAPEQG
;
A
#
# COMPACT_ATOMS: atom_id res chain seq x y z
N MET A 1 -42.92 4.47 -55.15
CA MET A 1 -42.37 4.85 -53.84
C MET A 1 -41.34 3.80 -53.50
N THR A 2 -40.07 4.04 -53.81
CA THR A 2 -38.96 3.10 -53.57
C THR A 2 -38.07 3.72 -52.50
N GLU A 3 -38.13 3.14 -51.31
CA GLU A 3 -37.28 3.48 -50.18
C GLU A 3 -35.82 3.12 -50.53
N GLN A 4 -34.95 4.13 -50.53
CA GLN A 4 -33.50 3.92 -50.55
C GLN A 4 -33.03 3.59 -49.14
N THR A 5 -32.68 2.33 -48.91
CA THR A 5 -31.93 1.91 -47.73
C THR A 5 -30.50 2.45 -47.86
N THR A 6 -30.22 3.57 -47.21
CA THR A 6 -28.87 4.13 -47.12
C THR A 6 -28.02 3.24 -46.20
N THR A 7 -27.13 2.45 -46.79
CA THR A 7 -26.09 1.71 -46.06
C THR A 7 -25.11 2.73 -45.47
N PRO A 8 -24.77 2.67 -44.16
CA PRO A 8 -23.80 3.58 -43.56
C PRO A 8 -22.43 3.45 -44.26
N PRO A 9 -21.69 4.56 -44.47
CA PRO A 9 -20.37 4.50 -45.08
C PRO A 9 -19.44 3.64 -44.22
N ALA A 10 -18.71 2.73 -44.86
CA ALA A 10 -17.72 1.89 -44.19
C ALA A 10 -16.66 2.75 -43.47
N PRO A 11 -16.11 2.31 -42.32
CA PRO A 11 -15.10 3.07 -41.62
C PRO A 11 -13.89 3.34 -42.53
N THR A 12 -13.42 4.59 -42.53
CA THR A 12 -12.21 5.01 -43.25
C THR A 12 -10.98 4.27 -42.72
N GLY A 13 -9.93 4.16 -43.54
CA GLY A 13 -8.67 3.49 -43.16
C GLY A 13 -8.09 3.99 -41.85
N GLU A 14 -8.19 5.31 -41.60
CA GLU A 14 -7.75 5.96 -40.37
C GLU A 14 -8.45 5.43 -39.11
N ILE A 15 -9.75 5.11 -39.20
CA ILE A 15 -10.51 4.54 -38.08
C ILE A 15 -10.03 3.11 -37.79
N ARG A 16 -9.80 2.32 -38.85
CA ARG A 16 -9.27 0.96 -38.69
C ARG A 16 -7.86 0.98 -38.10
N ASP A 17 -6.99 1.90 -38.54
CA ASP A 17 -5.64 2.06 -38.01
C ASP A 17 -5.64 2.48 -36.54
N ALA A 18 -6.53 3.41 -36.16
CA ALA A 18 -6.70 3.81 -34.77
C ALA A 18 -7.18 2.65 -33.88
N ILE A 19 -8.14 1.84 -34.36
CA ILE A 19 -8.64 0.66 -33.65
C ILE A 19 -7.53 -0.39 -33.51
N THR A 20 -6.79 -0.67 -34.59
CA THR A 20 -5.65 -1.59 -34.58
C THR A 20 -4.59 -1.12 -33.58
N ARG A 21 -4.24 0.17 -33.59
CA ARG A 21 -3.29 0.75 -32.64
C ARG A 21 -3.77 0.60 -31.19
N GLN A 22 -5.05 0.84 -30.92
CA GLN A 22 -5.62 0.64 -29.59
C GLN A 22 -5.54 -0.84 -29.17
N ALA A 23 -5.89 -1.77 -30.05
CA ALA A 23 -5.85 -3.20 -29.77
C ALA A 23 -4.42 -3.67 -29.48
N SER A 24 -3.44 -3.26 -30.29
CA SER A 24 -2.02 -3.59 -30.08
C SER A 24 -1.48 -3.04 -28.76
N LEU A 25 -1.76 -1.76 -28.45
CA LEU A 25 -1.33 -1.17 -27.18
C LEU A 25 -2.00 -1.82 -25.97
N GLY A 26 -3.27 -2.21 -26.10
CA GLY A 26 -4.00 -2.93 -25.05
C GLY A 26 -3.38 -4.30 -24.77
N ALA A 27 -3.05 -5.07 -25.81
CA ALA A 27 -2.40 -6.37 -25.66
C ALA A 27 -1.02 -6.25 -24.98
N LEU A 28 -0.19 -5.32 -25.44
CA LEU A 28 1.13 -5.07 -24.84
C LEU A 28 1.01 -4.59 -23.39
N LEU A 29 0.01 -3.78 -23.07
CA LEU A 29 -0.22 -3.32 -21.69
C LEU A 29 -0.48 -4.48 -20.74
N GLU A 30 -1.30 -5.46 -21.13
CA GLU A 30 -1.57 -6.63 -20.28
C GLU A 30 -0.34 -7.53 -20.11
N GLU A 31 0.49 -7.67 -21.15
CA GLU A 31 1.78 -8.39 -21.04
C GLU A 31 2.75 -7.66 -20.09
N VAL A 32 2.93 -6.35 -20.25
CA VAL A 32 3.73 -5.50 -19.35
C VAL A 32 3.21 -5.59 -17.92
N LYS A 33 1.89 -5.55 -17.74
CA LYS A 33 1.27 -5.61 -16.42
C LYS A 33 1.50 -6.95 -15.75
N THR A 34 1.45 -8.04 -16.50
CA THR A 34 1.78 -9.39 -16.00
C THR A 34 3.23 -9.44 -15.55
N ALA A 35 4.18 -9.06 -16.42
CA ALA A 35 5.60 -9.04 -16.10
C ALA A 35 5.93 -8.09 -14.93
N TYR A 36 5.25 -6.94 -14.85
CA TYR A 36 5.38 -6.01 -13.74
C TYR A 36 4.91 -6.64 -12.42
N ASN A 37 3.80 -7.38 -12.42
CA ASN A 37 3.30 -8.04 -11.23
C ASN A 37 4.25 -9.15 -10.76
N ASP A 38 4.82 -9.92 -11.68
CA ASP A 38 5.80 -10.96 -11.37
C ASP A 38 7.08 -10.35 -10.78
N ALA A 39 7.64 -9.33 -11.44
CA ALA A 39 8.81 -8.60 -10.94
C ALA A 39 8.55 -7.93 -9.59
N ARG A 40 7.32 -7.43 -9.38
CA ARG A 40 6.90 -6.87 -8.09
C ARG A 40 6.83 -7.94 -7.01
N ALA A 41 6.31 -9.13 -7.32
CA ALA A 41 6.22 -10.24 -6.37
C ALA A 41 7.61 -10.74 -5.98
N GLU A 42 8.52 -10.89 -6.94
CA GLU A 42 9.92 -11.25 -6.70
C GLU A 42 10.62 -10.21 -5.83
N ALA A 43 10.52 -8.92 -6.19
CA ALA A 43 11.09 -7.83 -5.40
C ALA A 43 10.53 -7.83 -3.97
N HIS A 44 9.24 -8.10 -3.79
CA HIS A 44 8.63 -8.17 -2.46
C HIS A 44 9.20 -9.33 -1.63
N ALA A 45 9.38 -10.51 -2.23
CA ALA A 45 9.94 -11.68 -1.55
C ALA A 45 11.39 -11.40 -1.09
N LEU A 46 12.20 -10.80 -1.96
CA LEU A 46 13.58 -10.43 -1.66
C LEU A 46 13.68 -9.35 -0.56
N LEU A 47 12.81 -8.33 -0.61
CA LEU A 47 12.79 -7.27 0.40
C LEU A 47 12.37 -7.79 1.78
N GLU A 48 11.40 -8.70 1.85
CA GLU A 48 11.01 -9.34 3.11
C GLU A 48 12.14 -10.20 3.68
N ALA A 49 12.86 -10.95 2.84
CA ALA A 49 14.02 -11.74 3.27
C ALA A 49 15.17 -10.84 3.78
N GLN A 50 15.45 -9.74 3.08
CA GLN A 50 16.46 -8.76 3.47
C GLN A 50 16.10 -8.06 4.78
N TYR A 51 14.83 -7.69 4.96
CA TYR A 51 14.33 -7.08 6.19
C TYR A 51 14.49 -8.02 7.39
N LYS A 52 14.16 -9.30 7.24
CA LYS A 52 14.35 -10.31 8.31
C LYS A 52 15.81 -10.47 8.71
N THR A 53 16.74 -10.27 7.78
CA THR A 53 18.18 -10.47 8.01
C THR A 53 18.86 -9.23 8.57
N THR A 54 18.50 -8.04 8.07
CA THR A 54 19.26 -6.80 8.33
C THR A 54 18.45 -5.69 9.00
N GLY A 55 17.12 -5.83 9.08
CA GLY A 55 16.22 -4.78 9.54
C GLY A 55 16.06 -3.60 8.57
N THR A 56 16.69 -3.64 7.39
CA THR A 56 16.66 -2.53 6.43
C THR A 56 15.26 -2.38 5.82
N SER A 57 14.61 -1.24 6.05
CA SER A 57 13.25 -0.96 5.60
C SER A 57 13.17 -0.14 4.30
N LYS A 58 14.30 0.33 3.79
CA LYS A 58 14.38 1.18 2.59
C LYS A 58 15.56 0.79 1.72
N ILE A 59 15.31 0.56 0.45
CA ILE A 59 16.33 0.28 -0.57
C ILE A 59 16.17 1.26 -1.73
N ASP A 60 17.28 1.77 -2.23
CA ASP A 60 17.30 2.67 -3.37
C ASP A 60 17.25 1.88 -4.68
N ALA A 61 16.40 2.33 -5.62
CA ALA A 61 16.36 1.83 -6.97
C ALA A 61 17.30 2.68 -7.84
N VAL A 62 18.30 2.02 -8.41
CA VAL A 62 19.34 2.63 -9.23
C VAL A 62 19.31 2.04 -10.65
N LEU A 63 19.67 2.86 -11.62
CA LEU A 63 19.95 2.42 -12.98
C LEU A 63 21.32 1.72 -13.04
N PRO A 64 21.63 0.99 -14.13
CA PRO A 64 22.92 0.32 -14.30
C PRO A 64 24.13 1.25 -14.26
N ASP A 65 23.95 2.53 -14.60
CA ASP A 65 24.96 3.60 -14.51
C ASP A 65 25.15 4.14 -13.08
N GLY A 66 24.39 3.62 -12.09
CA GLY A 66 24.39 4.07 -10.71
C GLY A 66 23.43 5.23 -10.42
N THR A 67 22.71 5.75 -11.43
CA THR A 67 21.79 6.87 -11.26
C THR A 67 20.56 6.45 -10.44
N LYS A 68 20.30 7.14 -9.32
CA LYS A 68 19.13 6.88 -8.49
C LYS A 68 17.83 7.35 -9.14
N VAL A 69 16.91 6.42 -9.37
CA VAL A 69 15.58 6.69 -9.95
C VAL A 69 14.46 6.66 -8.93
N GLY A 70 14.70 6.06 -7.76
CA GLY A 70 13.70 6.00 -6.72
C GLY A 70 14.18 5.26 -5.49
N SER A 71 13.23 4.93 -4.63
CA SER A 71 13.45 4.05 -3.50
C SER A 71 12.18 3.25 -3.22
N ILE A 72 12.36 1.99 -2.87
CA ILE A 72 11.30 1.16 -2.32
C ILE A 72 11.42 1.15 -0.80
N SER A 73 10.31 1.48 -0.13
CA SER A 73 10.23 1.48 1.33
C SER A 73 9.14 0.53 1.77
N ARG A 74 9.41 -0.24 2.83
CA ARG A 74 8.40 -0.99 3.58
C ARG A 74 7.45 -0.01 4.26
N GLN A 75 6.17 -0.31 4.20
CA GLN A 75 5.05 0.46 4.74
C GLN A 75 4.17 -0.51 5.52
N GLY A 76 3.71 -0.11 6.71
CA GLY A 76 2.96 -1.01 7.58
C GLY A 76 3.85 -2.07 8.25
N GLY A 77 3.22 -3.06 8.87
CA GLY A 77 3.88 -3.94 9.84
C GLY A 77 4.11 -3.28 11.22
N GLU A 78 3.61 -2.05 11.40
CA GLU A 78 3.52 -1.40 12.70
C GLU A 78 2.51 -2.20 13.54
N ARG A 79 2.97 -2.67 14.70
CA ARG A 79 2.11 -3.45 15.59
C ARG A 79 1.31 -2.44 16.40
N ALA A 80 -0.01 -2.51 16.32
CA ALA A 80 -0.90 -1.70 17.12
C ALA A 80 -1.66 -2.58 18.10
N ALA A 81 -1.97 -2.02 19.26
CA ALA A 81 -2.91 -2.61 20.18
C ALA A 81 -4.29 -2.63 19.52
N GLN A 82 -4.92 -3.80 19.55
CA GLN A 82 -6.29 -3.99 19.09
C GLN A 82 -7.06 -4.73 20.17
N VAL A 83 -8.32 -4.34 20.35
CA VAL A 83 -9.26 -5.12 21.15
C VAL A 83 -9.59 -6.39 20.37
N ILE A 84 -9.23 -7.54 20.93
CA ILE A 84 -9.53 -8.87 20.40
C ILE A 84 -10.71 -9.52 21.14
N ASP A 85 -11.00 -9.03 22.35
CA ASP A 85 -12.11 -9.46 23.18
C ASP A 85 -12.77 -8.21 23.78
N ASP A 86 -13.83 -7.75 23.10
CA ASP A 86 -14.60 -6.58 23.51
C ASP A 86 -15.28 -6.77 24.87
N GLU A 87 -15.65 -8.01 25.25
CA GLU A 87 -16.33 -8.28 26.51
C GLU A 87 -15.35 -8.18 27.68
N ALA A 88 -14.16 -8.78 27.56
CA ALA A 88 -13.10 -8.66 28.57
C ALA A 88 -12.62 -7.22 28.73
N PHE A 89 -12.45 -6.51 27.61
CA PHE A 89 -12.05 -5.10 27.62
C PHE A 89 -13.13 -4.22 28.28
N ALA A 90 -14.40 -4.39 27.90
CA ALA A 90 -15.51 -3.64 28.46
C ALA A 90 -15.72 -3.91 29.96
N ALA A 91 -15.57 -5.16 30.41
CA ALA A 91 -15.67 -5.52 31.83
C ALA A 91 -14.56 -4.85 32.66
N TRP A 92 -13.31 -4.86 32.16
CA TRP A 92 -12.20 -4.19 32.83
C TRP A 92 -12.40 -2.68 32.92
N VAL A 93 -12.85 -2.03 31.85
CA VAL A 93 -13.16 -0.59 31.87
C VAL A 93 -14.31 -0.29 32.82
N ARG A 94 -15.37 -1.10 32.84
CA ARG A 94 -16.49 -0.93 33.79
C ARG A 94 -16.03 -1.00 35.24
N ASP A 95 -15.16 -1.95 35.56
CA ASP A 95 -14.74 -2.23 36.93
C ASP A 95 -13.65 -1.27 37.42
N THR A 96 -12.77 -0.80 36.51
CA THR A 96 -11.61 0.07 36.85
C THR A 96 -11.90 1.55 36.60
N TYR A 97 -12.64 1.87 35.54
CA TYR A 97 -12.96 3.23 35.08
C TYR A 97 -14.46 3.39 34.80
N PRO A 98 -15.34 3.29 35.82
CA PRO A 98 -16.79 3.32 35.63
C PRO A 98 -17.29 4.64 35.01
N THR A 99 -16.53 5.73 35.11
CA THR A 99 -16.82 7.03 34.47
C THR A 99 -16.60 7.03 32.96
N GLU A 100 -15.80 6.10 32.46
CA GLU A 100 -15.48 5.92 31.04
C GLU A 100 -16.33 4.81 30.39
N PHE A 101 -17.25 4.23 31.15
CA PHE A 101 -18.21 3.23 30.70
C PHE A 101 -19.59 3.85 30.52
N GLU A 102 -20.08 3.88 29.27
CA GLU A 102 -21.38 4.44 28.94
C GLU A 102 -22.42 3.33 28.76
N VAL A 103 -23.57 3.52 29.40
CA VAL A 103 -24.76 2.70 29.20
C VAL A 103 -25.75 3.54 28.40
N GLU A 104 -25.79 3.31 27.10
CA GLU A 104 -26.72 4.00 26.20
C GLU A 104 -28.02 3.21 26.10
N MET A 105 -29.14 3.87 26.40
CA MET A 105 -30.46 3.29 26.27
C MET A 105 -31.03 3.62 24.89
N ILE A 106 -31.04 2.63 24.01
CA ILE A 106 -31.65 2.70 22.69
C ILE A 106 -33.06 2.12 22.83
N PRO A 107 -34.11 2.65 22.16
CA PRO A 107 -35.42 2.01 22.19
C PRO A 107 -35.30 0.53 21.77
N MET A 108 -35.70 -0.38 22.68
CA MET A 108 -35.59 -1.85 22.64
C MET A 108 -34.24 -2.50 23.03
N ARG A 109 -33.17 -1.76 23.35
CA ARG A 109 -31.91 -2.38 23.81
C ARG A 109 -31.07 -1.48 24.73
N LEU A 110 -30.50 -2.10 25.77
CA LEU A 110 -29.41 -1.50 26.53
C LEU A 110 -28.10 -1.82 25.80
N GLU A 111 -27.38 -0.81 25.31
CA GLU A 111 -26.04 -0.98 24.75
C GLU A 111 -25.02 -0.48 25.76
N THR A 112 -24.10 -1.35 26.14
CA THR A 112 -22.99 -1.00 27.03
C THR A 112 -21.74 -0.80 26.19
N ARG A 113 -21.16 0.39 26.22
CA ARG A 113 -20.01 0.74 25.38
C ARG A 113 -18.96 1.53 26.16
N VAL A 114 -17.70 1.18 25.93
CA VAL A 114 -16.57 2.01 26.39
C VAL A 114 -16.53 3.29 25.59
N ARG A 115 -16.31 4.43 26.25
CA ARG A 115 -16.14 5.71 25.57
C ARG A 115 -15.08 5.61 24.48
N PRO A 116 -15.38 6.02 23.24
CA PRO A 116 -14.45 5.87 22.13
C PRO A 116 -13.15 6.64 22.32
N GLY A 117 -13.20 7.79 23.03
CA GLY A 117 -12.01 8.57 23.37
C GLY A 117 -11.08 7.83 24.35
N PHE A 118 -11.65 7.17 25.36
CA PHE A 118 -10.88 6.40 26.34
C PHE A 118 -10.28 5.13 25.70
N ALA A 119 -11.08 4.39 24.94
CA ALA A 119 -10.58 3.23 24.19
C ALA A 119 -9.43 3.61 23.25
N ALA A 120 -9.55 4.74 22.52
CA ALA A 120 -8.47 5.23 21.66
C ALA A 120 -7.21 5.60 22.44
N LYS A 121 -7.34 6.21 23.63
CA LYS A 121 -6.21 6.54 24.51
C LYS A 121 -5.49 5.27 24.97
N VAL A 122 -6.24 4.30 25.52
CA VAL A 122 -5.69 3.03 26.03
C VAL A 122 -4.96 2.27 24.92
N LEU A 123 -5.55 2.17 23.72
CA LEU A 123 -4.92 1.49 22.59
C LEU A 123 -3.69 2.25 22.05
N ALA A 124 -3.72 3.58 22.02
CA ALA A 124 -2.56 4.38 21.59
C ALA A 124 -1.38 4.21 22.55
N GLU A 125 -1.65 4.17 23.85
CA GLU A 125 -0.63 4.01 24.88
C GLU A 125 -0.07 2.58 24.91
N ALA A 126 -0.92 1.56 24.83
CA ALA A 126 -0.49 0.17 24.67
C ALA A 126 0.36 -0.03 23.40
N THR A 127 -0.01 0.66 22.30
CA THR A 127 0.78 0.68 21.06
C THR A 127 2.15 1.34 21.27
N ALA A 128 2.20 2.49 21.96
CA ALA A 128 3.45 3.19 22.24
C ALA A 128 4.38 2.41 23.18
N ALA A 129 3.81 1.71 24.17
CA ALA A 129 4.53 0.82 25.08
C ALA A 129 4.96 -0.51 24.41
N GLY A 130 4.35 -0.88 23.28
CA GLY A 130 4.58 -2.16 22.60
C GLY A 130 4.07 -3.38 23.37
N THR A 131 3.21 -3.16 24.37
CA THR A 131 2.66 -4.20 25.26
C THR A 131 1.19 -3.92 25.53
N ALA A 132 0.39 -4.94 25.89
CA ALA A 132 -1.02 -4.77 26.30
C ALA A 132 -1.14 -4.17 27.71
N ARG A 133 -0.45 -3.06 27.96
CA ARG A 133 -0.41 -2.36 29.24
C ARG A 133 -0.82 -0.92 29.06
N TYR A 134 -1.55 -0.42 30.03
CA TYR A 134 -1.98 0.96 30.14
C TYR A 134 -1.49 1.51 31.48
N VAL A 135 -0.91 2.71 31.46
CA VAL A 135 -0.52 3.43 32.66
C VAL A 135 -1.60 4.45 32.96
N ASP A 136 -2.19 4.32 34.13
CA ASP A 136 -3.10 5.32 34.63
C ASP A 136 -2.31 6.58 35.02
N GLU A 137 -2.56 7.70 34.34
CA GLU A 137 -1.87 8.96 34.61
C GLU A 137 -2.25 9.58 35.97
N GLU A 138 -3.42 9.24 36.51
CA GLU A 138 -3.91 9.78 37.79
C GLU A 138 -3.36 8.99 38.98
N THR A 139 -3.25 7.66 38.85
CA THR A 139 -2.80 6.77 39.93
C THR A 139 -1.35 6.30 39.77
N ALA A 140 -0.74 6.52 38.60
CA ALA A 140 0.56 5.97 38.18
C ALA A 140 0.61 4.42 38.23
N GLU A 141 -0.55 3.75 38.25
CA GLU A 141 -0.64 2.30 38.26
C GLU A 141 -0.58 1.74 36.83
N VAL A 142 0.17 0.63 36.67
CA VAL A 142 0.28 -0.07 35.39
C VAL A 142 -0.71 -1.23 35.39
N HIS A 143 -1.68 -1.17 34.49
CA HIS A 143 -2.67 -2.23 34.31
C HIS A 143 -2.35 -3.05 33.06
N ASP A 144 -2.32 -4.39 33.19
CA ASP A 144 -2.43 -5.27 32.03
C ASP A 144 -3.89 -5.20 31.53
N VAL A 145 -4.09 -4.78 30.28
CA VAL A 145 -5.42 -4.53 29.71
C VAL A 145 -6.01 -5.83 29.16
N PRO A 146 -7.04 -6.40 29.78
CA PRO A 146 -7.66 -7.64 29.32
C PRO A 146 -8.31 -7.44 27.94
N GLY A 147 -8.21 -8.44 27.08
CA GLY A 147 -8.81 -8.41 25.74
C GLY A 147 -8.10 -7.52 24.72
N VAL A 148 -6.92 -6.97 25.05
CA VAL A 148 -6.08 -6.20 24.12
C VAL A 148 -4.83 -6.97 23.73
N GLU A 149 -4.53 -7.03 22.43
CA GLU A 149 -3.32 -7.69 21.91
C GLU A 149 -2.60 -6.80 20.89
N ILE A 150 -1.28 -6.86 20.87
CA ILE A 150 -0.42 -6.12 19.94
C ILE A 150 -0.29 -6.92 18.63
N ARG A 151 -1.11 -6.62 17.64
CA ARG A 151 -1.13 -7.28 16.33
C ARG A 151 -0.63 -6.34 15.22
N PRO A 152 -0.10 -6.87 14.10
CA PRO A 152 0.19 -6.05 12.93
C PRO A 152 -1.09 -5.32 12.50
N ALA A 153 -1.08 -3.98 12.56
CA ALA A 153 -2.25 -3.17 12.21
C ALA A 153 -2.65 -3.36 10.74
N LEU A 154 -1.64 -3.58 9.89
CA LEU A 154 -1.76 -3.85 8.47
C LEU A 154 -0.68 -4.83 8.06
N ALA A 155 -0.97 -5.67 7.06
CA ALA A 155 0.05 -6.44 6.37
C ALA A 155 1.14 -5.49 5.87
N ALA A 156 2.41 -5.85 6.10
CA ALA A 156 3.51 -5.06 5.57
C ALA A 156 3.46 -5.09 4.05
N THR A 157 3.49 -3.89 3.45
CA THR A 157 3.52 -3.69 2.00
C THR A 157 4.77 -2.93 1.63
N HIS A 158 5.18 -3.02 0.37
CA HIS A 158 6.30 -2.24 -0.15
C HIS A 158 5.78 -1.20 -1.14
N ARG A 159 6.20 0.05 -0.96
CA ARG A 159 5.85 1.17 -1.83
C ARG A 159 7.09 1.71 -2.52
N MET A 160 7.08 1.68 -3.84
CA MET A 160 8.08 2.33 -4.69
C MET A 160 7.75 3.82 -4.85
N THR A 161 8.74 4.68 -4.64
CA THR A 161 8.64 6.13 -4.84
C THR A 161 9.74 6.58 -5.80
N TYR A 162 9.37 7.28 -6.87
CA TYR A 162 10.33 7.84 -7.81
C TYR A 162 10.91 9.16 -7.30
N THR A 163 12.17 9.42 -7.66
CA THR A 163 12.80 10.71 -7.40
C THR A 163 12.03 11.83 -8.12
N ARG A 164 11.84 12.94 -7.41
CA ARG A 164 11.25 14.16 -7.98
C ARG A 164 12.34 14.98 -8.67
N ARG A 165 11.93 15.88 -9.57
CA ARG A 165 12.84 16.89 -10.13
C ARG A 165 13.47 17.68 -8.98
N SER A 166 14.74 17.99 -9.14
CA SER A 166 15.51 18.75 -8.16
C SER A 166 16.58 19.59 -8.87
N LYS A 167 17.29 20.44 -8.13
CA LYS A 167 18.43 21.18 -8.68
C LYS A 167 19.54 20.23 -9.19
N ALA A 168 19.65 19.04 -8.62
CA ALA A 168 20.64 18.03 -9.01
C ALA A 168 20.18 17.14 -10.18
N SER A 169 18.87 17.08 -10.47
CA SER A 169 18.33 16.33 -11.60
C SER A 169 17.09 17.02 -12.17
N ALA A 170 17.21 17.52 -13.39
CA ALA A 170 16.11 18.14 -14.13
C ALA A 170 14.98 17.16 -14.47
N LEU A 171 15.26 15.85 -14.42
CA LEU A 171 14.33 14.77 -14.73
C LEU A 171 13.84 14.08 -13.48
N THR A 172 12.58 13.66 -13.49
CA THR A 172 12.00 12.72 -12.52
C THR A 172 12.58 11.33 -12.73
N GLY A 173 12.51 10.49 -11.69
CA GLY A 173 12.91 9.09 -11.78
C GLY A 173 12.23 8.32 -12.91
N ARG A 174 10.95 8.61 -13.19
CA ARG A 174 10.23 7.99 -14.33
C ARG A 174 10.80 8.44 -15.68
N GLU A 175 11.11 9.73 -15.82
CA GLU A 175 11.72 10.27 -17.04
C GLU A 175 13.13 9.68 -17.25
N LEU A 176 13.90 9.47 -16.18
CA LEU A 176 15.21 8.82 -16.22
C LEU A 176 15.10 7.35 -16.66
N VAL A 177 14.16 6.58 -16.08
CA VAL A 177 13.88 5.20 -16.51
C VAL A 177 13.46 5.15 -17.97
N ALA A 178 12.59 6.07 -18.42
CA ALA A 178 12.16 6.13 -19.81
C ALA A 178 13.32 6.45 -20.78
N GLN A 179 14.27 7.29 -20.37
CA GLN A 179 15.47 7.54 -21.17
C GLN A 179 16.39 6.33 -21.22
N ALA A 180 16.68 5.70 -20.08
CA ALA A 180 17.49 4.49 -20.01
C ALA A 180 16.88 3.35 -20.85
N TRP A 181 15.55 3.21 -20.82
CA TRP A 181 14.84 2.28 -21.70
C TRP A 181 15.07 2.61 -23.17
N ARG A 182 14.87 3.86 -23.59
CA ARG A 182 15.13 4.28 -24.99
C ARG A 182 16.59 4.09 -25.43
N ARG A 183 17.54 4.17 -24.50
CA ARG A 183 18.97 3.92 -24.75
C ARG A 183 19.33 2.42 -24.76
N GLY A 184 18.37 1.53 -24.50
CA GLY A 184 18.59 0.08 -24.45
C GLY A 184 19.30 -0.41 -23.18
N GLU A 185 19.60 0.47 -22.22
CA GLU A 185 20.29 0.13 -20.97
C GLU A 185 19.46 -0.79 -20.07
N LEU A 186 18.14 -0.80 -20.26
CA LEU A 186 17.21 -1.63 -19.49
C LEU A 186 16.77 -2.90 -20.23
N ALA A 187 17.42 -3.26 -21.35
CA ALA A 187 17.04 -4.45 -22.13
C ALA A 187 17.09 -5.74 -21.30
N ALA A 188 17.99 -5.86 -20.34
CA ALA A 188 18.08 -7.00 -19.42
C ALA A 188 16.97 -7.04 -18.35
N HIS A 189 16.25 -5.92 -18.14
CA HIS A 189 15.24 -5.76 -17.09
C HIS A 189 13.81 -5.63 -17.63
N VAL A 190 13.64 -5.54 -18.94
CA VAL A 190 12.33 -5.37 -19.61
C VAL A 190 12.05 -6.60 -20.47
N LEU A 191 10.77 -6.87 -20.70
CA LEU A 191 10.33 -7.90 -21.65
C LEU A 191 11.10 -7.78 -22.97
N PRO A 192 11.73 -8.87 -23.47
CA PRO A 192 12.49 -8.83 -24.72
C PRO A 192 11.68 -8.30 -25.92
N ALA A 193 10.37 -8.57 -25.97
CA ALA A 193 9.45 -8.07 -27.00
C ALA A 193 9.25 -6.53 -26.98
N LEU A 194 9.66 -5.87 -25.90
CA LEU A 194 9.57 -4.43 -25.69
C LEU A 194 10.95 -3.78 -25.50
N ALA A 195 12.03 -4.53 -25.60
CA ALA A 195 13.35 -3.95 -25.61
C ALA A 195 13.55 -3.24 -26.97
N PRO A 196 14.10 -2.01 -27.01
CA PRO A 196 14.52 -1.44 -28.28
C PRO A 196 15.60 -2.35 -28.88
N GLU A 197 15.47 -2.66 -30.17
CA GLU A 197 16.49 -3.43 -30.87
C GLU A 197 17.81 -2.64 -30.81
N GLN A 198 18.87 -3.30 -30.34
CA GLN A 198 20.22 -2.76 -30.39
C GLN A 198 20.56 -2.65 -31.88
N GLY A 199 20.56 -1.43 -32.41
CA GLY A 199 20.97 -1.14 -33.79
C GLY A 199 22.46 -1.40 -34.01
#